data_AF-A0A4U9HPR5-F1
#
_entry.id   AF-A0A4U9HPR5-F1
#
_cell.length_a   1.000
_cell.length_b   1.000
_cell.length_c   1.000
_cell.angle_alpha   90.00
_cell.angle_beta   90.00
_cell.angle_gamma   90.00
#
_symmetry.space_group_name_H-M   'P 1'
#
loop_
_entity.id
_entity.type
_entity.pdbx_description
1 polymer ?
#
loop_
_entity_poly.entity_id
_entity_poly.type
_entity_poly.pdbx_seq_one_letter_code
_entity_poly.pdbx_strand_id
1 'polypeptide(L)'
;MALSGLQASGRGVDSTADSLVALPAAQQLAQRSGAVVAVTGATDYITDGRRSWAVSGGDPLMTRVVGTGCALSAVVTAFCSLPGERLDHVAAACRVMAHCGAVASRQAGGPGSFTPAFLDALYHWQGEA
;
A
#
# COMPACT_ATOMS: atom_id res chain seq x y z
N MET A 1 -12.06 4.96 -5.44
CA MET A 1 -13.48 5.36 -5.60
C MET A 1 -14.00 5.18 -7.03
N ALA A 2 -13.28 5.59 -8.09
CA ALA A 2 -13.73 5.35 -9.47
C ALA A 2 -14.02 3.86 -9.78
N LEU A 3 -13.16 2.95 -9.31
CA LEU A 3 -13.32 1.51 -9.53
C LEU A 3 -14.54 0.89 -8.83
N SER A 4 -15.00 1.48 -7.72
CA SER A 4 -16.20 0.99 -7.01
C SER A 4 -17.50 1.50 -7.63
N GLY A 5 -17.43 2.46 -8.57
CA GLY A 5 -18.59 3.13 -9.16
C GLY A 5 -19.26 4.15 -8.22
N LEU A 6 -18.66 4.43 -7.06
CA LEU A 6 -19.14 5.46 -6.14
C LEU A 6 -18.59 6.82 -6.59
N GLN A 7 -19.47 7.80 -6.75
CA GLN A 7 -19.08 9.15 -7.14
C GLN A 7 -18.14 9.75 -6.09
N ALA A 8 -16.95 10.10 -6.54
CA ALA A 8 -15.99 10.90 -5.80
C ALA A 8 -15.84 12.25 -6.47
N SER A 9 -15.65 13.30 -5.66
CA SER A 9 -15.11 14.56 -6.16
C SER A 9 -13.61 14.36 -6.42
N GLY A 10 -13.26 13.89 -7.61
CA GLY A 10 -11.87 13.65 -8.03
C GLY A 10 -11.77 13.51 -9.55
N ARG A 11 -10.68 14.01 -10.14
CA ARG A 11 -10.40 13.86 -11.58
C ARG A 11 -9.56 12.59 -11.80
N GLY A 12 -10.19 11.49 -12.20
CA GLY A 12 -9.48 10.25 -12.54
C GLY A 12 -9.02 9.44 -11.32
N VAL A 13 -7.78 8.93 -11.35
CA VAL A 13 -7.17 8.16 -10.24
C VAL A 13 -6.54 9.05 -9.17
N ASP A 14 -6.30 10.33 -9.48
CA ASP A 14 -5.78 11.31 -8.53
C ASP A 14 -6.84 11.62 -7.48
N SER A 15 -6.60 11.13 -6.27
CA SER A 15 -7.44 11.38 -5.09
C SER A 15 -6.67 12.29 -4.14
N THR A 16 -7.22 13.48 -3.85
CA THR A 16 -6.74 14.37 -2.77
C THR A 16 -7.36 14.02 -1.41
N ALA A 17 -8.30 13.07 -1.40
CA ALA A 17 -9.00 12.63 -0.21
C ALA A 17 -8.16 11.60 0.57
N ASP A 18 -8.26 11.63 1.89
CA ASP A 18 -7.67 10.62 2.76
C ASP A 18 -8.17 9.22 2.37
N SER A 19 -7.25 8.27 2.37
CA SER A 19 -7.49 6.83 2.26
C SER A 19 -8.68 6.31 3.08
N LEU A 20 -8.90 6.85 4.29
CA LEU A 20 -10.02 6.47 5.16
C LEU A 20 -11.39 6.78 4.52
N VAL A 21 -11.50 7.87 3.77
CA VAL A 21 -12.75 8.27 3.09
C VAL A 21 -13.15 7.25 2.02
N ALA A 22 -12.17 6.56 1.44
CA ALA A 22 -12.40 5.53 0.44
C ALA A 22 -12.64 4.12 1.02
N LEU A 23 -12.53 3.93 2.34
CA LEU A 23 -12.71 2.61 2.97
C LEU A 23 -14.11 2.02 2.76
N PRO A 24 -15.23 2.74 2.93
CA PRO A 24 -16.56 2.17 2.66
C PRO A 24 -16.72 1.72 1.21
N ALA A 25 -16.13 2.48 0.28
CA ALA A 25 -16.11 2.15 -1.13
C ALA A 25 -15.29 0.89 -1.43
N ALA A 26 -14.15 0.73 -0.76
CA ALA A 26 -13.31 -0.45 -0.85
C ALA A 26 -14.01 -1.70 -0.30
N GLN A 27 -14.69 -1.58 0.84
CA GLN A 27 -15.46 -2.69 1.42
C GLN A 27 -16.56 -3.17 0.49
N GLN A 28 -17.33 -2.26 -0.10
CA GLN A 28 -18.38 -2.61 -1.07
C GLN A 28 -17.79 -3.27 -2.32
N LEU A 29 -16.66 -2.76 -2.83
CA LEU A 29 -15.99 -3.35 -3.98
C LEU A 29 -15.47 -4.76 -3.67
N ALA A 30 -14.88 -4.96 -2.49
CA ALA A 30 -14.40 -6.25 -2.04
C ALA A 30 -15.55 -7.28 -1.92
N GLN A 31 -16.67 -6.90 -1.30
CA GLN A 31 -17.86 -7.76 -1.20
C GLN A 31 -18.42 -8.15 -2.58
N ARG A 32 -18.47 -7.20 -3.52
CA ARG A 32 -19.03 -7.44 -4.86
C ARG A 32 -18.13 -8.28 -5.75
N SER A 33 -16.81 -8.14 -5.62
CA SER A 33 -15.83 -8.81 -6.48
C SER A 33 -15.29 -10.11 -5.89
N GLY A 34 -15.41 -10.31 -4.58
CA GLY A 34 -14.73 -11.39 -3.85
C GLY A 34 -13.21 -11.19 -3.73
N ALA A 35 -12.71 -10.01 -4.08
CA ALA A 35 -11.29 -9.68 -4.01
C ALA A 35 -10.92 -8.99 -2.68
N VAL A 36 -9.63 -9.03 -2.35
CA VAL A 36 -9.05 -8.12 -1.36
C VAL A 36 -8.78 -6.78 -2.05
N VAL A 37 -9.21 -5.68 -1.42
CA VAL A 37 -9.01 -4.32 -1.93
C VAL A 37 -8.10 -3.57 -0.96
N ALA A 38 -6.98 -3.05 -1.48
CA ALA A 38 -6.08 -2.14 -0.77
C ALA A 38 -6.27 -0.71 -1.29
N VAL A 39 -6.50 0.22 -0.38
CA VAL A 39 -6.51 1.67 -0.63
C VAL A 39 -5.30 2.26 0.05
N THR A 40 -4.34 2.73 -0.76
CA THR A 40 -3.05 3.20 -0.25
C THR A 40 -3.05 4.71 0.01
N GLY A 41 -2.29 5.14 1.01
CA GLY A 41 -2.19 6.55 1.40
C GLY A 41 -1.14 6.75 2.49
N ALA A 42 -1.33 7.77 3.35
CA ALA A 42 -0.53 7.89 4.57
C ALA A 42 -0.80 6.74 5.55
N THR A 43 -2.00 6.16 5.49
CA THR A 43 -2.34 4.87 6.06
C THR A 43 -2.96 4.03 4.96
N ASP A 44 -2.45 2.83 4.76
CA ASP A 44 -3.02 1.88 3.83
C ASP A 44 -4.17 1.15 4.52
N TYR A 45 -5.33 1.08 3.88
CA TYR A 45 -6.47 0.29 4.33
C TYR A 45 -6.69 -0.90 3.41
N ILE A 46 -6.67 -2.11 3.97
CA ILE A 46 -6.78 -3.36 3.23
C ILE A 46 -8.02 -4.10 3.73
N THR A 47 -8.93 -4.51 2.85
CA THR A 47 -10.19 -5.15 3.25
C THR A 47 -10.62 -6.28 2.32
N ASP A 48 -11.19 -7.35 2.89
CA ASP A 48 -11.92 -8.40 2.16
C ASP A 48 -13.43 -8.12 2.08
N GLY A 49 -13.86 -6.94 2.55
CA GLY A 49 -15.26 -6.53 2.62
C GLY A 49 -15.95 -6.85 3.95
N ARG A 50 -15.34 -7.65 4.83
CA ARG A 50 -15.85 -7.99 6.16
C ARG A 50 -14.87 -7.60 7.26
N ARG A 51 -13.59 -7.88 7.05
CA ARG A 51 -12.46 -7.51 7.89
C ARG A 51 -11.64 -6.44 7.19
N SER A 52 -10.94 -5.64 7.98
CA SER A 52 -10.03 -4.63 7.47
C SER A 52 -8.79 -4.52 8.34
N TRP A 53 -7.66 -4.26 7.71
CA TRP A 53 -6.42 -3.83 8.34
C TRP A 53 -6.12 -2.37 8.02
N ALA A 54 -5.50 -1.68 8.96
CA ALA A 54 -4.93 -0.36 8.77
C ALA A 54 -3.42 -0.45 9.00
N VAL A 55 -2.63 -0.03 8.00
CA VAL A 55 -1.18 -0.06 8.03
C VAL A 55 -0.67 1.35 7.85
N SER A 56 -0.17 1.94 8.93
CA SER A 56 0.46 3.26 8.90
C SER A 56 1.98 3.12 8.81
N GLY A 57 2.64 4.12 8.24
CA GLY A 57 4.10 4.16 8.10
C GLY A 57 4.49 4.74 6.74
N GLY A 58 5.69 4.37 6.28
CA GLY A 58 6.26 4.97 5.08
C GLY A 58 6.75 6.39 5.35
N ASP A 59 6.94 7.13 4.28
CA ASP A 59 7.41 8.51 4.34
C ASP A 59 6.94 9.30 3.10
N PRO A 60 6.59 10.59 3.22
CA PRO A 60 6.16 11.40 2.08
C PRO A 60 7.14 11.43 0.91
N LEU A 61 8.45 11.20 1.13
CA LEU A 61 9.44 11.11 0.05
C LEU A 61 9.13 9.97 -0.93
N MET A 62 8.45 8.90 -0.49
CA MET A 62 7.99 7.81 -1.36
C MET A 62 7.05 8.29 -2.47
N THR A 63 6.29 9.36 -2.23
CA THR A 63 5.38 9.98 -3.22
C THR A 63 6.12 10.83 -4.26
N ARG A 64 7.41 11.10 -4.03
CA ARG A 64 8.28 11.87 -4.94
C ARG A 64 9.14 10.98 -5.83
N VAL A 65 8.99 9.66 -5.72
CA VAL A 65 9.71 8.67 -6.52
C VAL A 65 8.71 7.88 -7.35
N VAL A 66 8.84 7.97 -8.67
CA VAL A 66 7.98 7.23 -9.60
C VAL A 66 8.16 5.73 -9.42
N GLY A 67 7.06 4.98 -9.47
CA GLY A 67 7.07 3.52 -9.43
C GLY A 67 6.97 2.88 -8.05
N THR A 68 7.02 3.63 -6.95
CA THR A 68 6.85 3.08 -5.58
C THR A 68 5.52 2.34 -5.40
N GLY A 69 4.41 2.90 -5.91
CA GLY A 69 3.10 2.23 -5.91
C GLY A 69 3.02 1.00 -6.82
N CYS A 70 3.67 1.03 -7.99
CA CYS A 70 3.73 -0.13 -8.89
C CYS A 70 4.56 -1.26 -8.26
N ALA A 71 5.67 -0.91 -7.62
CA ALA A 71 6.51 -1.86 -6.88
C ALA A 71 5.71 -2.52 -5.74
N LEU A 72 4.90 -1.75 -5.00
CA LEU A 72 4.01 -2.31 -3.97
C LEU A 72 3.08 -3.37 -4.55
N SER A 73 2.49 -3.15 -5.73
CA SER A 73 1.60 -4.13 -6.38
C SER A 73 2.35 -5.43 -6.74
N ALA A 74 3.61 -5.33 -7.17
CA ALA A 74 4.45 -6.50 -7.42
C ALA A 74 4.78 -7.27 -6.13
N VAL A 75 5.10 -6.55 -5.05
CA VAL A 75 5.37 -7.15 -3.74
C VAL A 75 4.10 -7.81 -3.16
N VAL A 76 2.95 -7.16 -3.27
CA VAL A 76 1.65 -7.75 -2.90
C VAL A 76 1.41 -9.06 -3.64
N THR A 77 1.72 -9.10 -4.95
CA THR A 77 1.59 -10.34 -5.75
C THR A 77 2.51 -11.45 -5.22
N ALA A 78 3.76 -11.12 -4.88
CA ALA A 78 4.70 -12.09 -4.29
C ALA A 78 4.19 -12.63 -2.94
N PHE A 79 3.72 -11.76 -2.04
CA PHE A 79 3.17 -12.18 -0.75
C PHE A 79 1.89 -13.02 -0.90
N CYS A 80 1.02 -12.68 -1.87
CA CYS A 80 -0.18 -13.47 -2.14
C CYS A 80 0.10 -14.89 -2.68
N SER A 81 1.34 -15.18 -3.11
CA SER A 81 1.74 -16.53 -3.53
C SER A 81 2.05 -17.47 -2.36
N LEU A 82 2.21 -16.92 -1.14
CA LEU A 82 2.45 -17.69 0.07
C LEU A 82 1.18 -18.41 0.55
N PRO A 83 1.31 -19.54 1.27
CA PRO A 83 0.16 -20.21 1.90
C PRO A 83 -0.40 -19.36 3.04
N GLY A 84 -1.73 -19.26 3.16
CA GLY A 84 -2.39 -18.50 4.21
C GLY A 84 -3.49 -17.57 3.70
N GLU A 85 -3.92 -16.65 4.56
CA GLU A 85 -5.00 -15.70 4.27
C GLU A 85 -4.50 -14.53 3.42
N ARG A 86 -5.12 -14.33 2.25
CA ARG A 86 -4.74 -13.26 1.32
C ARG A 86 -4.83 -11.87 1.94
N LEU A 87 -5.83 -11.63 2.79
CA LEU A 87 -6.01 -10.34 3.47
C LEU A 87 -4.76 -9.98 4.28
N ASP A 88 -4.23 -10.94 5.02
CA ASP A 88 -3.07 -10.76 5.89
C ASP A 88 -1.80 -10.61 5.06
N HIS A 89 -1.66 -11.35 3.95
CA HIS A 89 -0.53 -11.20 3.03
C HIS A 89 -0.47 -9.82 2.37
N VAL A 90 -1.61 -9.27 1.93
CA VAL A 90 -1.66 -7.92 1.36
C VAL A 90 -1.29 -6.88 2.41
N ALA A 91 -1.79 -7.00 3.64
CA ALA A 91 -1.45 -6.10 4.74
C ALA A 91 0.04 -6.20 5.13
N ALA A 92 0.61 -7.41 5.15
CA ALA A 92 2.02 -7.64 5.42
C ALA A 92 2.91 -6.99 4.34
N ALA A 93 2.56 -7.13 3.06
CA ALA A 93 3.27 -6.48 1.96
C ALA A 93 3.26 -4.94 2.09
N CYS A 94 2.10 -4.34 2.38
CA CYS A 94 2.00 -2.91 2.68
C CYS A 94 2.90 -2.51 3.85
N ARG A 95 2.92 -3.30 4.93
CA ARG A 95 3.73 -3.02 6.12
C ARG A 95 5.22 -3.07 5.83
N VAL A 96 5.69 -4.06 5.06
CA VAL A 96 7.10 -4.16 4.66
C VAL A 96 7.51 -2.96 3.81
N MET A 97 6.70 -2.62 2.79
CA MET A 97 6.97 -1.46 1.93
C MET A 97 7.00 -0.15 2.72
N ALA A 98 6.06 0.04 3.64
CA ALA A 98 6.00 1.21 4.52
C ALA A 98 7.23 1.26 5.45
N HIS A 99 7.62 0.14 6.05
CA HIS A 99 8.79 0.07 6.93
C HIS A 99 10.09 0.40 6.17
N CYS A 100 10.33 -0.29 5.06
CA CYS A 100 11.53 -0.08 4.25
C CYS A 100 11.59 1.34 3.68
N GLY A 101 10.44 1.92 3.33
CA GLY A 101 10.35 3.31 2.89
C GLY A 101 10.79 4.29 3.96
N ALA A 102 10.31 4.12 5.20
CA ALA A 102 10.72 4.95 6.33
C ALA A 102 12.22 4.76 6.69
N VAL A 103 12.76 3.55 6.56
CA VAL A 103 14.20 3.28 6.73
C VAL A 103 15.03 4.00 5.66
N ALA A 104 14.61 3.92 4.41
CA ALA A 104 15.30 4.56 3.28
C ALA A 104 15.28 6.09 3.36
N SER A 105 14.13 6.69 3.72
CA SER A 105 14.00 8.14 3.85
C SER A 105 14.92 8.75 4.91
N ARG A 106 15.30 8.00 5.95
CA ARG A 106 16.26 8.47 6.96
C ARG A 106 17.69 8.57 6.45
N GLN A 107 18.02 7.84 5.38
CA GLN A 107 19.36 7.80 4.79
C GLN A 107 19.44 8.62 3.50
N ALA A 108 18.31 8.79 2.81
CA ALA A 108 18.23 9.51 1.57
C ALA A 108 18.34 11.03 1.78
N GLY A 109 19.21 11.68 1.00
CA GLY A 109 19.28 13.14 0.91
C GLY A 109 18.22 13.77 -0.02
N GLY A 110 17.41 12.93 -0.69
CA GLY A 110 16.37 13.36 -1.63
C GLY A 110 15.85 12.19 -2.47
N PRO A 111 14.91 12.43 -3.41
CA PRO A 111 14.25 11.35 -4.16
C PRO A 111 15.22 10.56 -5.05
N GLY A 112 16.29 11.19 -5.54
CA GLY A 112 17.31 10.50 -6.34
C GLY A 112 18.12 9.46 -5.56
N SER A 113 18.43 9.73 -4.29
CA SER A 113 19.15 8.79 -3.41
C SER A 113 18.22 7.87 -2.62
N PHE A 114 16.90 8.09 -2.66
CA PHE A 114 15.91 7.23 -2.02
C PHE A 114 15.86 5.84 -2.65
N THR A 115 15.78 5.74 -3.98
CA THR A 115 15.62 4.45 -4.66
C THR A 115 16.68 3.40 -4.28
N PRO A 116 18.00 3.69 -4.35
CA PRO A 116 18.99 2.71 -3.91
C PRO A 116 18.84 2.36 -2.42
N ALA A 117 18.66 3.35 -1.55
CA ALA A 117 18.47 3.10 -0.11
C ALA A 117 17.22 2.24 0.18
N PHE A 118 16.16 2.41 -0.62
CA PHE A 118 14.93 1.63 -0.50
C PHE A 118 15.09 0.18 -0.95
N LEU A 119 15.82 -0.04 -2.05
CA LEU A 119 16.17 -1.39 -2.50
C LEU A 119 17.07 -2.10 -1.48
N ASP A 120 18.04 -1.40 -0.89
CA ASP A 120 18.91 -1.94 0.16
C ASP A 120 18.10 -2.29 1.42
N ALA A 121 17.17 -1.41 1.83
CA ALA A 121 16.27 -1.67 2.95
C ALA A 121 15.40 -2.91 2.72
N LEU A 122 14.87 -3.11 1.50
CA LEU A 122 14.13 -4.31 1.12
C LEU A 122 15.02 -5.56 1.15
N TYR A 123 16.25 -5.46 0.65
CA TYR A 123 17.20 -6.57 0.64
C TYR A 123 17.62 -6.99 2.06
N HIS A 124 17.77 -6.05 2.97
CA HIS A 124 18.16 -6.30 4.37
C HIS A 124 16.98 -6.59 5.29
N TRP A 125 15.75 -6.48 4.81
CA TRP A 125 14.57 -6.79 5.62
C TRP A 125 14.59 -8.26 6.02
N GLN A 126 14.66 -8.50 7.33
CA GLN A 126 14.46 -9.80 7.94
C GLN A 126 13.10 -9.76 8.61
N GLY A 127 12.24 -10.74 8.32
CA GLY A 127 10.96 -10.86 9.01
C GLY A 127 11.19 -10.89 10.51
N GLU A 128 10.49 -10.04 11.27
CA GLU A 128 10.42 -10.19 12.71
C GLU A 128 9.77 -11.55 12.99
N ALA A 129 10.56 -12.49 13.49
CA ALA A 129 10.13 -13.85 13.84
C ALA A 129 9.13 -13.85 15.01
#